data_AF-A0A974VTI1-F1
#
_entry.id   AF-A0A974VTI1-F1
#
_cell.length_a   1.000
_cell.length_b   1.000
_cell.length_c   1.000
_cell.angle_alpha   90.00
_cell.angle_beta   90.00
_cell.angle_gamma   90.00
#
_symmetry.space_group_name_H-M   'P 1'
#
loop_
_entity.id
_entity.type
_entity.pdbx_description
1 polymer ?
#
loop_
_entity_poly.entity_id
_entity_poly.type
_entity_poly.pdbx_seq_one_letter_code
_entity_poly.pdbx_strand_id
1 'polypeptide(L)'
;MNAHIRLIAAIALFLLAFACHEATAAARPSYSTGYAVLEVGGVPLAYVSSFEHASRLQSERSGYEGATNFAHDSQAPEEFSVVLSQSLDNRLFGILGRQISRGGERLNGRLLSLDWEGNVRRVFEFSDAIVNEVRFSTLDATSRERFTLGLKLSAGQTRWSKGGGKANYRDIKAGDRRNVWLAANFRLDIAGLDSRAVMRIESFSLVRKGNPGLGNGPQYRDYEDGETGFEMPKLTLGLSDYFGTEVFDWYEELHADTADAEAAERSGTLTLLAADQTTPLFGIALTHLGVYRIAHAKEPRADESGKISAGFYVEGLSFVTGKP
;
A
#
# COMPACT_ATOMS: atom_id res chain seq x y z
N MET A 1 -9.82 23.73 77.73
CA MET A 1 -8.84 24.12 76.69
C MET A 1 -8.40 22.95 75.78
N ASN A 2 -9.21 21.89 75.58
CA ASN A 2 -8.80 20.68 74.84
C ASN A 2 -9.79 20.21 73.74
N ALA A 3 -10.97 20.82 73.62
CA ALA A 3 -11.97 20.42 72.63
C ALA A 3 -11.78 21.13 71.27
N HIS A 4 -11.42 22.41 71.28
CA HIS A 4 -11.20 23.19 70.04
C HIS A 4 -9.97 22.74 69.24
N ILE A 5 -8.90 22.29 69.91
CA ILE A 5 -7.69 21.80 69.24
C ILE A 5 -7.95 20.44 68.55
N ARG A 6 -8.78 19.59 69.15
CA ARG A 6 -9.16 18.29 68.54
C ARG A 6 -10.09 18.46 67.34
N LEU A 7 -10.97 19.46 67.35
CA LEU A 7 -11.84 19.76 66.22
C LEU A 7 -11.07 20.36 65.02
N ILE A 8 -10.09 21.23 65.29
CA ILE A 8 -9.21 21.79 64.24
C ILE A 8 -8.29 20.71 63.65
N ALA A 9 -7.76 19.80 64.47
CA ALA A 9 -6.97 18.66 63.99
C ALA A 9 -7.80 17.66 63.16
N ALA A 10 -9.06 17.41 63.53
CA ALA A 10 -9.95 16.53 62.76
C ALA A 10 -10.37 17.16 61.43
N ILE A 11 -10.62 18.47 61.38
CA ILE A 11 -10.95 19.19 60.13
C ILE A 11 -9.72 19.31 59.22
N ALA A 12 -8.52 19.51 59.77
CA ALA A 12 -7.27 19.50 58.99
C ALA A 12 -6.96 18.11 58.43
N LEU A 13 -7.24 17.03 59.17
CA LEU A 13 -7.07 15.66 58.68
C LEU A 13 -8.11 15.27 57.62
N PHE A 14 -9.33 15.82 57.69
CA PHE A 14 -10.37 15.60 56.69
C PHE A 14 -10.15 16.44 55.41
N LEU A 15 -9.60 17.65 55.53
CA LEU A 15 -9.23 18.49 54.38
C LEU A 15 -7.96 17.99 53.67
N LEU A 16 -7.01 17.35 54.38
CA LEU A 16 -5.89 16.65 53.74
C LEU A 16 -6.30 15.33 53.07
N ALA A 17 -7.40 14.69 53.50
CA ALA A 17 -7.94 13.51 52.83
C ALA A 17 -8.76 13.82 51.57
N PHE A 18 -9.19 15.06 51.38
CA PHE A 18 -9.96 15.50 50.19
C PHE A 18 -9.14 16.26 49.13
N ALA A 19 -7.90 16.67 49.45
CA ALA A 19 -7.02 17.38 48.52
C ALA A 19 -6.13 16.46 47.66
N CYS A 20 -6.32 15.14 47.73
CA CYS A 20 -5.66 14.18 46.84
C CYS A 20 -6.71 13.32 46.12
N HIS A 21 -7.62 13.99 45.44
CA HIS A 21 -8.31 13.43 44.29
C HIS A 21 -8.00 14.32 43.08
N GLU A 22 -6.70 14.52 42.82
CA GLU A 22 -6.32 14.60 41.42
C GLU A 22 -6.75 13.27 40.84
N ALA A 23 -7.72 13.33 39.92
CA ALA A 23 -7.92 12.27 38.97
C ALA A 23 -6.57 12.07 38.28
N THR A 24 -5.76 11.16 38.80
CA THR A 24 -4.80 10.43 38.00
C THR A 24 -5.70 9.71 37.00
N ALA A 25 -6.02 10.39 35.90
CA ALA A 25 -6.28 9.72 34.65
C ALA A 25 -5.03 8.90 34.45
N ALA A 26 -5.05 7.65 34.96
CA ALA A 26 -4.03 6.67 34.71
C ALA A 26 -3.88 6.75 33.20
N ALA A 27 -2.75 7.29 32.75
CA ALA A 27 -2.39 7.31 31.36
C ALA A 27 -2.49 5.85 30.96
N ARG A 28 -3.60 5.51 30.29
CA ARG A 28 -3.80 4.15 29.82
C ARG A 28 -2.53 3.86 29.04
N PRO A 29 -1.79 2.78 29.36
CA PRO A 29 -0.58 2.49 28.64
C PRO A 29 -0.94 2.59 27.16
N SER A 30 -0.21 3.46 26.44
CA SER A 30 -0.28 3.51 25.00
C SER A 30 0.11 2.11 24.55
N TYR A 31 -0.91 1.28 24.29
CA TYR A 31 -0.69 -0.11 23.91
C TYR A 31 0.06 -0.05 22.60
N SER A 32 1.28 -0.59 22.58
CA SER A 32 1.94 -0.86 21.31
C SER A 32 0.96 -1.70 20.51
N THR A 33 0.45 -1.15 19.41
CA THR A 33 -0.40 -1.88 18.48
C THR A 33 0.33 -3.15 18.11
N GLY A 34 -0.29 -4.31 18.38
CA GLY A 34 0.23 -5.58 17.91
C GLY A 34 0.11 -5.66 16.39
N TYR A 35 0.03 -6.87 15.86
CA TYR A 35 -0.09 -7.09 14.42
C TYR A 35 -1.42 -6.56 13.88
N ALA A 36 -1.44 -6.09 12.63
CA ALA A 36 -2.67 -5.82 11.91
C ALA A 36 -2.79 -6.76 10.71
N VAL A 37 -4.01 -7.17 10.38
CA VAL A 37 -4.30 -8.13 9.29
C VAL A 37 -5.37 -7.54 8.38
N LEU A 38 -5.14 -7.61 7.06
CA LEU A 38 -6.15 -7.36 6.04
C LEU A 38 -6.88 -8.65 5.71
N GLU A 39 -8.20 -8.58 5.78
CA GLU A 39 -9.11 -9.66 5.41
C GLU A 39 -10.10 -9.17 4.36
N VAL A 40 -10.32 -9.97 3.32
CA VAL A 40 -11.35 -9.71 2.30
C VAL A 40 -12.19 -10.96 2.16
N GLY A 41 -13.52 -10.81 2.21
CA GLY A 41 -14.44 -11.93 2.07
C GLY A 41 -14.26 -13.06 3.10
N GLY A 42 -13.90 -12.76 4.35
CA GLY A 42 -13.69 -13.78 5.38
C GLY A 42 -12.26 -14.37 5.42
N VAL A 43 -11.41 -13.98 4.47
CA VAL A 43 -10.11 -14.63 4.23
C VAL A 43 -8.95 -13.67 4.52
N PRO A 44 -8.02 -14.01 5.44
CA PRO A 44 -6.85 -13.17 5.69
C PRO A 44 -5.90 -13.22 4.49
N LEU A 45 -5.49 -12.05 4.01
CA LEU A 45 -4.67 -11.91 2.80
C LEU A 45 -3.25 -11.43 3.06
N ALA A 46 -3.02 -10.63 4.11
CA ALA A 46 -1.71 -10.07 4.41
C ALA A 46 -1.66 -9.46 5.81
N TYR A 47 -0.44 -9.34 6.34
CA TYR A 47 -0.18 -8.44 7.46
C TYR A 47 -0.02 -6.99 6.97
N VAL A 48 -0.52 -6.08 7.79
CA VAL A 48 -0.55 -4.64 7.57
C VAL A 48 0.50 -4.00 8.46
N SER A 49 1.48 -3.32 7.85
CA SER A 49 2.52 -2.56 8.56
C SER A 49 2.14 -1.10 8.80
N SER A 50 1.28 -0.54 7.95
CA SER A 50 0.73 0.81 8.14
C SER A 50 -0.72 0.86 7.67
N PHE A 51 -1.52 1.64 8.36
CA PHE A 51 -2.91 1.93 8.01
C PHE A 51 -3.21 3.38 8.33
N GLU A 52 -3.71 4.11 7.35
CA GLU A 52 -4.16 5.48 7.49
C GLU A 52 -5.61 5.57 7.01
N HIS A 53 -6.46 6.18 7.81
CA HIS A 53 -7.85 6.47 7.46
C HIS A 53 -8.10 7.92 7.82
N ALA A 54 -8.45 8.72 6.83
CA ALA A 54 -8.89 10.08 7.06
C ALA A 54 -10.38 10.02 7.45
N SER A 55 -10.70 10.42 8.67
CA SER A 55 -12.10 10.63 9.06
C SER A 55 -12.71 11.68 8.13
N ARG A 56 -13.95 11.48 7.70
CA ARG A 56 -14.67 12.45 6.85
C ARG A 56 -14.55 13.87 7.42
N LEU A 57 -14.07 14.78 6.58
CA LEU A 57 -14.18 16.20 6.85
C LEU A 57 -15.67 16.58 6.75
N GLN A 58 -16.19 17.33 7.72
CA GLN A 58 -17.49 17.99 7.55
C GLN A 58 -17.36 19.00 6.42
N SER A 59 -18.24 18.93 5.42
CA SER A 59 -18.20 19.92 4.34
C SER A 59 -18.76 21.24 4.86
N GLU A 60 -18.00 22.31 4.65
CA GLU A 60 -18.39 23.66 5.00
C GLU A 60 -19.31 24.19 3.87
N ARG A 61 -20.59 24.37 4.17
CA ARG A 61 -21.50 25.09 3.26
C ARG A 61 -21.64 26.52 3.77
N SER A 62 -21.32 27.49 2.91
CA SER A 62 -21.68 28.89 3.16
C SER A 62 -23.20 29.01 3.18
N GLY A 63 -23.79 29.30 4.34
CA GLY A 63 -25.21 29.63 4.46
C GLY A 63 -25.51 31.02 3.91
N TYR A 64 -26.81 31.31 3.71
CA TYR A 64 -27.28 32.69 3.56
C TYR A 64 -27.03 33.44 4.89
N GLU A 65 -26.62 34.71 4.81
CA GLU A 65 -26.30 35.61 5.94
C GLU A 65 -25.05 35.25 6.78
N GLY A 66 -23.93 34.89 6.15
CA GLY A 66 -22.62 34.85 6.83
C GLY A 66 -22.49 33.79 7.94
N ALA A 67 -23.46 32.90 8.08
CA ALA A 67 -23.40 31.75 8.96
C ALA A 67 -22.76 30.55 8.24
N THR A 68 -21.71 30.01 8.85
CA THR A 68 -21.08 28.77 8.42
C THR A 68 -21.93 27.58 8.84
N ASN A 69 -22.48 26.84 7.87
CA ASN A 69 -23.22 25.61 8.15
C ASN A 69 -22.33 24.40 7.85
N PHE A 70 -22.01 23.63 8.88
CA PHE A 70 -21.37 22.33 8.72
C PHE A 70 -22.43 21.32 8.28
N ALA A 71 -22.37 20.91 7.01
CA ALA A 71 -23.22 19.84 6.50
C ALA A 71 -22.45 18.52 6.57
N HIS A 72 -23.09 17.49 7.12
CA HIS A 72 -22.55 16.13 7.00
C HIS A 72 -22.89 15.61 5.60
N ASP A 73 -21.92 15.64 4.69
CA ASP A 73 -22.08 14.96 3.40
C ASP A 73 -21.95 13.45 3.62
N SER A 74 -23.10 12.80 3.77
CA SER A 74 -23.20 11.37 4.04
C SER A 74 -22.83 10.48 2.85
N GLN A 75 -22.61 11.05 1.65
CA GLN A 75 -22.49 10.29 0.39
C GLN A 75 -21.07 10.25 -0.20
N ALA A 76 -20.11 10.99 0.34
CA ALA A 76 -18.73 10.96 -0.15
C ALA A 76 -18.02 9.63 0.24
N PRO A 77 -17.34 8.95 -0.69
CA PRO A 77 -16.53 7.78 -0.36
C PRO A 77 -15.47 8.12 0.69
N GLU A 78 -15.22 7.19 1.60
CA GLU A 78 -14.15 7.32 2.59
C GLU A 78 -12.86 6.70 2.06
N GLU A 79 -11.78 7.50 2.09
CA GLU A 79 -10.48 7.05 1.64
C GLU A 79 -9.64 6.51 2.79
N PHE A 80 -8.94 5.42 2.51
CA PHE A 80 -7.94 4.88 3.40
C PHE A 80 -6.79 4.23 2.64
N SER A 81 -5.62 4.20 3.27
CA SER A 81 -4.41 3.58 2.75
C SER A 81 -3.96 2.45 3.66
N VAL A 82 -3.47 1.36 3.07
CA VAL A 82 -2.84 0.25 3.79
C VAL A 82 -1.51 -0.09 3.16
N VAL A 83 -0.52 -0.41 3.98
CA VAL A 83 0.77 -0.95 3.53
C VAL A 83 0.87 -2.39 3.99
N LEU A 84 1.00 -3.30 3.04
CA LEU A 84 1.10 -4.74 3.25
C LEU A 84 2.57 -5.14 3.15
N SER A 85 3.06 -5.98 4.06
CA SER A 85 4.51 -6.26 4.15
C SER A 85 4.88 -7.71 4.44
N GLN A 86 3.94 -8.55 4.88
CA GLN A 86 4.23 -9.93 5.22
C GLN A 86 3.09 -10.86 4.85
N SER A 87 3.46 -12.10 4.48
CA SER A 87 2.52 -13.17 4.16
C SER A 87 1.48 -12.77 3.11
N LEU A 88 1.93 -12.14 2.03
CA LEU A 88 1.07 -11.79 0.90
C LEU A 88 0.53 -13.09 0.28
N ASP A 89 -0.77 -13.32 0.44
CA ASP A 89 -1.44 -14.48 -0.11
C ASP A 89 -1.68 -14.30 -1.62
N ASN A 90 -1.46 -15.34 -2.42
CA ASN A 90 -1.63 -15.27 -3.88
C ASN A 90 -3.05 -14.86 -4.31
N ARG A 91 -4.07 -15.09 -3.47
CA ARG A 91 -5.44 -14.61 -3.70
C ARG A 91 -5.54 -13.09 -3.75
N LEU A 92 -4.67 -12.36 -3.03
CA LEU A 92 -4.58 -10.91 -3.11
C LEU A 92 -4.28 -10.46 -4.54
N PHE A 93 -3.27 -11.05 -5.18
CA PHE A 93 -2.92 -10.69 -6.55
C PHE A 93 -4.01 -11.08 -7.56
N GLY A 94 -4.73 -12.18 -7.32
CA GLY A 94 -5.93 -12.50 -8.10
C GLY A 94 -7.02 -11.43 -7.97
N ILE A 95 -7.25 -10.90 -6.77
CA ILE A 95 -8.19 -9.80 -6.53
C ILE A 95 -7.71 -8.51 -7.23
N LEU A 96 -6.46 -8.12 -7.02
CA LEU A 96 -5.90 -6.90 -7.61
C LEU A 96 -5.82 -6.98 -9.14
N GLY A 97 -5.51 -8.14 -9.71
CA GLY A 97 -5.54 -8.37 -11.15
C GLY A 97 -6.93 -8.14 -11.74
N ARG A 98 -8.00 -8.53 -11.03
CA ARG A 98 -9.38 -8.20 -11.44
C ARG A 98 -9.72 -6.73 -11.25
N GLN A 99 -9.19 -6.07 -10.22
CA GLN A 99 -9.35 -4.61 -10.04
C GLN A 99 -8.79 -3.84 -11.23
N ILE A 100 -7.60 -4.24 -11.69
CA ILE A 100 -6.87 -3.60 -12.79
C ILE A 100 -7.54 -3.88 -14.13
N SER A 101 -7.88 -5.15 -14.42
CA SER A 101 -8.38 -5.56 -15.74
C SER A 101 -9.87 -5.31 -15.99
N ARG A 102 -10.72 -5.27 -14.94
CA ARG A 102 -12.18 -5.23 -15.09
C ARG A 102 -12.85 -3.97 -14.53
N GLY A 103 -12.08 -2.90 -14.33
CA GLY A 103 -12.65 -1.62 -13.91
C GLY A 103 -13.06 -1.52 -12.44
N GLY A 104 -12.72 -2.49 -11.59
CA GLY A 104 -12.89 -2.40 -10.12
C GLY A 104 -14.12 -3.14 -9.59
N GLU A 105 -13.93 -4.40 -9.22
CA GLU A 105 -14.90 -5.18 -8.43
C GLU A 105 -15.08 -4.52 -7.04
N ARG A 106 -16.31 -4.47 -6.53
CA ARG A 106 -16.54 -3.92 -5.18
C ARG A 106 -16.02 -4.88 -4.12
N LEU A 107 -15.14 -4.39 -3.25
CA LEU A 107 -14.49 -5.15 -2.20
C LEU A 107 -15.15 -4.88 -0.85
N ASN A 108 -15.42 -5.97 -0.13
CA ASN A 108 -15.85 -5.94 1.25
C ASN A 108 -14.79 -6.64 2.10
N GLY A 109 -14.41 -6.02 3.20
CA GLY A 109 -13.33 -6.55 4.01
C GLY A 109 -13.21 -5.86 5.35
N ARG A 110 -12.15 -6.26 6.06
CA ARG A 110 -11.86 -5.74 7.39
C ARG A 110 -10.37 -5.70 7.66
N LEU A 111 -9.97 -4.71 8.44
CA LEU A 111 -8.66 -4.61 9.05
C LEU A 111 -8.78 -4.94 10.52
N LEU A 112 -8.01 -5.93 10.96
CA LEU A 112 -8.07 -6.49 12.31
C LEU A 112 -6.81 -6.06 13.04
N SER A 113 -6.97 -5.26 14.08
CA SER A 113 -5.89 -4.95 15.02
C SER A 113 -5.84 -6.02 16.10
N LEU A 114 -4.71 -6.72 16.17
CA LEU A 114 -4.47 -7.81 17.09
C LEU A 114 -3.55 -7.34 18.23
N ASP A 115 -3.66 -7.98 19.39
CA ASP A 115 -2.62 -7.88 20.42
C ASP A 115 -1.49 -8.92 20.20
N TRP A 116 -0.54 -8.95 21.11
CA TRP A 116 0.60 -9.89 21.08
C TRP A 116 0.21 -11.35 21.28
N GLU A 117 -0.97 -11.63 21.86
CA GLU A 117 -1.54 -12.98 21.98
C GLU A 117 -2.33 -13.39 20.72
N GLY A 118 -2.57 -12.45 19.79
CA GLY A 118 -3.37 -12.64 18.59
C GLY A 118 -4.86 -12.37 18.78
N ASN A 119 -5.29 -11.81 19.91
CA ASN A 119 -6.69 -11.48 20.13
C ASN A 119 -7.08 -10.20 19.36
N VAL A 120 -8.27 -10.19 18.77
CA VAL A 120 -8.77 -9.00 18.06
C VAL A 120 -9.17 -7.92 19.05
N ARG A 121 -8.55 -6.76 18.94
CA ARG A 121 -8.83 -5.59 19.79
C ARG A 121 -9.74 -4.58 19.10
N ARG A 122 -9.52 -4.34 17.82
CA ARG A 122 -10.32 -3.41 17.00
C ARG A 122 -10.51 -3.97 15.61
N VAL A 123 -11.66 -3.67 15.03
CA VAL A 123 -12.00 -4.01 13.66
C VAL A 123 -12.35 -2.72 12.94
N PHE A 124 -11.74 -2.49 11.80
CA PHE A 124 -12.17 -1.51 10.81
C PHE A 124 -12.78 -2.27 9.64
N GLU A 125 -14.09 -2.18 9.49
CA GLU A 125 -14.83 -2.82 8.41
C GLU A 125 -14.99 -1.81 7.28
N PHE A 126 -14.84 -2.26 6.04
CA PHE A 126 -15.11 -1.47 4.86
C PHE A 126 -16.00 -2.27 3.91
N SER A 127 -16.87 -1.55 3.22
CA SER A 127 -17.77 -2.13 2.23
C SER A 127 -17.86 -1.25 1.00
N ASP A 128 -18.17 -1.90 -0.12
CA ASP A 128 -18.27 -1.28 -1.44
C ASP A 128 -16.98 -0.58 -1.86
N ALA A 129 -15.82 -1.11 -1.45
CA ALA A 129 -14.53 -0.48 -1.70
C ALA A 129 -13.99 -0.75 -3.11
N ILE A 130 -13.36 0.26 -3.70
CA ILE A 130 -12.60 0.15 -4.95
C ILE A 130 -11.13 0.45 -4.67
N VAL A 131 -10.23 -0.26 -5.35
CA VAL A 131 -8.80 0.05 -5.33
C VAL A 131 -8.50 1.18 -6.31
N ASN A 132 -7.89 2.25 -5.78
CA ASN A 132 -7.50 3.45 -6.54
C ASN A 132 -6.01 3.47 -6.86
N GLU A 133 -5.18 2.93 -5.97
CA GLU A 133 -3.74 2.87 -6.18
C GLU A 133 -3.20 1.52 -5.70
N VAL A 134 -2.32 0.92 -6.50
CA VAL A 134 -1.46 -0.19 -6.09
C VAL A 134 0.00 0.25 -6.25
N ARG A 135 0.71 0.41 -5.14
CA ARG A 135 2.09 0.86 -5.08
C ARG A 135 3.03 -0.28 -4.73
N PHE A 136 4.04 -0.50 -5.57
CA PHE A 136 5.12 -1.42 -5.33
C PHE A 136 6.30 -0.67 -4.70
N SER A 137 6.89 -1.20 -3.63
CA SER A 137 8.11 -0.62 -3.06
C SER A 137 9.28 -0.74 -4.02
N THR A 138 10.32 0.07 -3.80
CA THR A 138 11.61 -0.08 -4.48
C THR A 138 12.13 -1.51 -4.31
N LEU A 139 12.63 -2.10 -5.38
CA LEU A 139 13.33 -3.37 -5.40
C LEU A 139 14.81 -3.08 -5.61
N ASP A 140 15.68 -3.63 -4.77
CA ASP A 140 17.11 -3.30 -4.76
C ASP A 140 17.88 -4.52 -4.29
N ALA A 141 18.79 -5.03 -5.12
CA ALA A 141 19.53 -6.27 -4.89
C ALA A 141 20.41 -6.21 -3.63
N THR A 142 20.70 -5.02 -3.12
CA THR A 142 21.48 -4.80 -1.89
C THR A 142 20.61 -4.64 -0.64
N SER A 143 19.29 -4.48 -0.82
CA SER A 143 18.36 -4.19 0.27
C SER A 143 18.16 -5.40 1.18
N ARG A 144 18.08 -5.13 2.48
CA ARG A 144 17.67 -6.10 3.51
C ARG A 144 16.23 -5.88 3.96
N GLU A 145 15.53 -4.95 3.32
CA GLU A 145 14.17 -4.59 3.65
C GLU A 145 13.17 -5.57 3.05
N ARG A 146 11.98 -5.60 3.66
CA ARG A 146 10.87 -6.39 3.13
C ARG A 146 10.25 -5.66 1.96
N PHE A 147 9.84 -6.43 0.96
CA PHE A 147 8.97 -5.91 -0.08
C PHE A 147 7.65 -5.47 0.56
N THR A 148 7.13 -4.31 0.13
CA THR A 148 5.84 -3.82 0.58
C THR A 148 4.94 -3.46 -0.60
N LEU A 149 3.64 -3.66 -0.39
CA LEU A 149 2.58 -3.30 -1.33
C LEU A 149 1.65 -2.30 -0.66
N GLY A 150 1.65 -1.07 -1.17
CA GLY A 150 0.72 -0.02 -0.74
C GLY A 150 -0.58 -0.12 -1.53
N LEU A 151 -1.72 -0.02 -0.84
CA LEU A 151 -3.03 0.11 -1.47
C LEU A 151 -3.70 1.39 -0.99
N LYS A 152 -4.26 2.17 -1.91
CA LYS A 152 -5.25 3.21 -1.57
C LYS A 152 -6.62 2.78 -2.05
N LEU A 153 -7.62 2.89 -1.19
CA LEU A 153 -8.98 2.47 -1.45
C LEU A 153 -9.97 3.59 -1.12
N SER A 154 -11.05 3.65 -1.88
CA SER A 154 -12.26 4.42 -1.53
C SER A 154 -13.38 3.44 -1.20
N ALA A 155 -13.94 3.52 0.00
CA ALA A 155 -15.07 2.73 0.44
C ALA A 155 -16.37 3.55 0.48
N GLY A 156 -17.48 2.94 0.09
CA GLY A 156 -18.81 3.56 0.26
C GLY A 156 -19.19 3.71 1.73
N GLN A 157 -18.80 2.74 2.56
CA GLN A 157 -19.01 2.78 4.00
C GLN A 157 -17.84 2.16 4.75
N THR A 158 -17.44 2.81 5.84
CA THR A 158 -16.52 2.24 6.82
C THR A 158 -17.17 2.20 8.21
N ARG A 159 -16.68 1.31 9.06
CA ARG A 159 -17.14 1.22 10.44
C ARG A 159 -16.04 0.72 11.35
N TRP A 160 -15.86 1.43 12.47
CA TRP A 160 -15.09 0.93 13.59
C TRP A 160 -15.98 0.13 14.53
N SER A 161 -15.50 -1.04 14.95
CA SER A 161 -16.13 -1.83 16.01
C SER A 161 -15.09 -2.36 17.00
N LYS A 162 -15.56 -2.66 18.21
CA LYS A 162 -14.73 -3.31 19.22
C LYS A 162 -14.47 -4.75 18.78
N GLY A 163 -13.21 -5.17 18.84
CA GLY A 163 -12.86 -6.57 18.63
C GLY A 163 -13.51 -7.47 19.69
N GLY A 164 -13.88 -8.67 19.28
CA GLY A 164 -14.41 -9.71 20.16
C GLY A 164 -13.79 -11.05 19.82
N GLY A 165 -13.23 -11.73 20.83
CA GLY A 165 -12.76 -13.10 20.72
C GLY A 165 -11.30 -13.28 20.27
N LYS A 166 -10.87 -14.54 20.30
CA LYS A 166 -9.61 -14.99 19.71
C LYS A 166 -9.83 -15.11 18.22
N ALA A 167 -9.11 -14.34 17.42
CA ALA A 167 -8.96 -14.73 16.04
C ALA A 167 -7.68 -15.53 15.95
N ASN A 168 -7.80 -16.81 15.62
CA ASN A 168 -6.66 -17.70 15.45
C ASN A 168 -5.92 -17.38 14.13
N TYR A 169 -5.44 -16.15 13.95
CA TYR A 169 -4.60 -15.77 12.82
C TYR A 169 -3.12 -16.09 13.03
N ARG A 170 -2.80 -16.96 14.01
CA ARG A 170 -1.48 -17.60 14.10
C ARG A 170 -1.12 -18.41 12.85
N ASP A 171 -2.13 -18.74 12.03
CA ASP A 171 -2.01 -19.55 10.81
C ASP A 171 -1.87 -18.74 9.51
N ILE A 172 -1.97 -17.41 9.53
CA ILE A 172 -1.30 -16.64 8.48
C ILE A 172 0.16 -16.94 8.75
N LYS A 173 0.82 -17.70 7.88
CA LYS A 173 2.15 -18.30 8.10
C LYS A 173 3.25 -17.23 8.28
N ALA A 174 3.17 -16.43 9.33
CA ALA A 174 4.10 -15.38 9.72
C ALA A 174 5.48 -15.93 10.10
N GLY A 175 5.66 -17.24 10.05
CA GLY A 175 6.88 -17.94 10.45
C GLY A 175 7.47 -18.90 9.41
N ASP A 176 6.87 -19.08 8.22
CA ASP A 176 7.59 -19.80 7.17
C ASP A 176 8.63 -18.85 6.58
N ARG A 177 9.87 -18.94 7.09
CA ARG A 177 11.01 -18.12 6.64
C ARG A 177 11.23 -18.20 5.12
N ARG A 178 10.66 -19.22 4.46
CA ARG A 178 10.67 -19.39 3.01
C ARG A 178 9.75 -18.41 2.27
N ASN A 179 8.69 -17.91 2.91
CA ASN A 179 7.74 -16.95 2.32
C ASN A 179 7.99 -15.52 2.82
N VAL A 180 9.24 -15.17 3.12
CA VAL A 180 9.62 -13.78 3.39
C VAL A 180 9.85 -13.09 2.04
N TRP A 181 9.07 -12.05 1.79
CA TRP A 181 9.17 -11.23 0.59
C TRP A 181 10.23 -10.16 0.86
N LEU A 182 11.42 -10.31 0.27
CA LEU A 182 12.51 -9.33 0.38
C LEU A 182 12.57 -8.47 -0.87
N ALA A 183 12.85 -7.18 -0.70
CA ALA A 183 12.99 -6.24 -1.81
C ALA A 183 14.19 -6.58 -2.72
N ALA A 184 15.18 -7.31 -2.20
CA ALA A 184 16.33 -7.78 -2.98
C ALA A 184 16.08 -9.05 -3.79
N ASN A 185 15.02 -9.81 -3.48
CA ASN A 185 14.76 -11.08 -4.14
C ASN A 185 13.83 -10.86 -5.32
N PHE A 186 14.37 -10.30 -6.39
CA PHE A 186 13.63 -10.09 -7.63
C PHE A 186 14.47 -10.46 -8.85
N ARG A 187 13.78 -10.66 -9.97
CA ARG A 187 14.38 -10.82 -11.29
C ARG A 187 13.53 -10.08 -12.30
N LEU A 188 14.17 -9.30 -13.16
CA LEU A 188 13.53 -8.74 -14.34
C LEU A 188 14.08 -9.49 -15.54
N ASP A 189 13.20 -10.09 -16.33
CA ASP A 189 13.51 -10.74 -17.61
C ASP A 189 12.95 -9.85 -18.73
N ILE A 190 13.79 -9.34 -19.63
CA ILE A 190 13.34 -8.57 -20.83
C ILE A 190 13.73 -9.37 -22.07
N ALA A 191 12.78 -9.55 -22.99
CA ALA A 191 13.02 -10.34 -24.20
C ALA A 191 14.22 -9.80 -25.00
N GLY A 192 15.18 -10.68 -25.30
CA GLY A 192 16.35 -10.31 -26.11
C GLY A 192 17.41 -9.46 -25.40
N LEU A 193 17.40 -9.36 -24.06
CA LEU A 193 18.46 -8.72 -23.27
C LEU A 193 18.94 -9.62 -22.12
N ASP A 194 20.20 -9.52 -21.68
CA ASP A 194 20.67 -10.18 -20.46
C ASP A 194 20.38 -9.31 -19.22
N SER A 195 19.13 -9.31 -18.78
CA SER A 195 18.64 -8.47 -17.70
C SER A 195 19.00 -8.96 -16.28
N ARG A 196 19.92 -9.93 -16.15
CA ARG A 196 20.49 -10.35 -14.85
C ARG A 196 21.24 -9.23 -14.13
N ALA A 197 21.64 -8.21 -14.88
CA ALA A 197 22.41 -7.08 -14.41
C ALA A 197 21.55 -5.86 -13.98
N VAL A 198 20.23 -6.04 -13.86
CA VAL A 198 19.34 -5.07 -13.23
C VAL A 198 19.56 -5.13 -11.72
N MET A 199 20.04 -4.02 -11.15
CA MET A 199 20.39 -3.95 -9.73
C MET A 199 19.26 -3.38 -8.88
N ARG A 200 18.42 -2.51 -9.48
CA ARG A 200 17.37 -1.78 -8.78
C ARG A 200 16.21 -1.43 -9.69
N ILE A 201 15.01 -1.39 -9.12
CA ILE A 201 13.78 -0.90 -9.73
C ILE A 201 13.15 0.07 -8.73
N GLU A 202 13.04 1.35 -9.10
CA GLU A 202 12.41 2.34 -8.23
C GLU A 202 10.94 2.01 -7.96
N SER A 203 10.41 2.53 -6.83
CA SER A 203 9.00 2.36 -6.50
C SER A 203 8.10 2.89 -7.61
N PHE A 204 7.06 2.13 -7.97
CA PHE A 204 6.10 2.52 -8.99
C PHE A 204 4.68 2.23 -8.54
N SER A 205 3.72 2.94 -9.11
CA SER A 205 2.30 2.83 -8.75
C SER A 205 1.44 2.66 -9.98
N LEU A 206 0.45 1.78 -9.88
CA LEU A 206 -0.71 1.76 -10.76
C LEU A 206 -1.76 2.68 -10.13
N VAL A 207 -2.11 3.76 -10.81
CA VAL A 207 -3.12 4.73 -10.33
C VAL A 207 -4.35 4.64 -11.22
N ARG A 208 -5.53 4.52 -10.63
CA ARG A 208 -6.79 4.53 -11.36
C ARG A 208 -6.99 5.90 -12.03
N LYS A 209 -7.27 5.89 -13.33
CA LYS A 209 -7.69 7.07 -14.08
C LYS A 209 -9.09 7.48 -13.65
N GLY A 210 -9.29 8.79 -13.45
CA GLY A 210 -10.54 9.36 -12.96
C GLY A 210 -10.69 9.24 -11.44
N ASN A 211 -11.32 10.25 -10.84
CA ASN A 211 -11.56 10.28 -9.40
C ASN A 211 -12.90 9.58 -9.08
N PRO A 212 -12.92 8.44 -8.36
CA PRO A 212 -14.17 7.84 -7.90
C PRO A 212 -14.84 8.66 -6.77
N GLY A 213 -14.23 9.76 -6.30
CA GLY A 213 -14.62 10.49 -5.09
C GLY A 213 -15.14 11.92 -5.25
N LEU A 214 -15.34 12.45 -6.45
CA LEU A 214 -15.90 13.81 -6.65
C LEU A 214 -17.16 13.80 -7.54
N GLY A 215 -18.13 12.96 -7.17
CA GLY A 215 -19.48 13.00 -7.73
C GLY A 215 -20.42 13.75 -6.79
N ASN A 216 -20.62 15.04 -7.00
CA ASN A 216 -21.69 15.79 -6.34
C ASN A 216 -23.06 15.32 -6.89
N GLY A 217 -23.76 14.42 -6.18
CA GLY A 217 -25.22 14.21 -6.34
C GLY A 217 -25.66 12.82 -6.82
N PRO A 218 -26.98 12.59 -7.01
CA PRO A 218 -27.60 11.28 -7.26
C PRO A 218 -27.30 10.68 -8.65
N GLN A 219 -26.28 11.19 -9.33
CA GLN A 219 -25.82 10.75 -10.64
C GLN A 219 -24.63 9.80 -10.45
N TYR A 220 -24.89 8.63 -9.85
CA TYR A 220 -24.06 7.43 -9.99
C TYR A 220 -24.50 6.60 -11.21
N ARG A 221 -25.06 7.27 -12.21
CA ARG A 221 -25.43 6.69 -13.49
C ARG A 221 -24.41 7.13 -14.52
N ASP A 222 -23.82 6.12 -15.13
CA ASP A 222 -23.14 6.17 -16.42
C ASP A 222 -21.69 6.68 -16.37
N TYR A 223 -20.80 5.85 -15.81
CA TYR A 223 -19.45 5.74 -16.38
C TYR A 223 -19.56 4.93 -17.70
N GLU A 224 -20.28 5.49 -18.67
CA GLU A 224 -20.27 5.04 -20.06
C GLU A 224 -19.17 5.82 -20.80
N ASP A 225 -18.26 5.08 -21.44
CA ASP A 225 -17.32 5.51 -22.47
C ASP A 225 -16.42 6.73 -22.19
N GLY A 226 -15.33 6.48 -21.47
CA GLY A 226 -14.15 7.37 -21.46
C GLY A 226 -13.15 7.06 -20.36
N GLU A 227 -12.23 6.12 -20.61
CA GLU A 227 -11.03 5.85 -19.79
C GLU A 227 -11.25 5.32 -18.36
N THR A 228 -12.13 4.34 -18.16
CA THR A 228 -12.11 3.53 -16.92
C THR A 228 -10.94 2.55 -16.95
N GLY A 229 -9.84 2.87 -16.28
CA GLY A 229 -8.65 2.01 -16.28
C GLY A 229 -7.58 2.47 -15.30
N PHE A 230 -6.49 1.70 -15.19
CA PHE A 230 -5.29 2.17 -14.48
C PHE A 230 -4.34 2.83 -15.47
N GLU A 231 -3.71 3.93 -15.04
CA GLU A 231 -2.56 4.50 -15.71
C GLU A 231 -1.39 3.53 -15.58
N MET A 232 -0.78 3.19 -16.71
CA MET A 232 0.37 2.30 -16.73
C MET A 232 1.60 3.01 -16.14
N PRO A 233 2.39 2.31 -15.31
CA PRO A 233 3.48 2.92 -14.62
C PRO A 233 4.66 3.13 -15.57
N LYS A 234 5.45 4.16 -15.30
CA LYS A 234 6.82 4.25 -15.80
C LYS A 234 7.75 3.55 -14.83
N LEU A 235 8.65 2.72 -15.35
CA LEU A 235 9.66 2.04 -14.55
C LEU A 235 10.97 2.81 -14.64
N THR A 236 11.69 2.90 -13.53
CA THR A 236 13.07 3.41 -13.50
C THR A 236 13.97 2.33 -12.97
N LEU A 237 14.93 1.89 -13.78
CA LEU A 237 15.86 0.82 -13.45
C LEU A 237 17.24 1.40 -13.14
N GLY A 238 17.88 0.88 -12.10
CA GLY A 238 19.31 1.04 -11.82
C GLY A 238 20.08 -0.14 -12.42
N LEU A 239 21.02 0.16 -13.31
CA LEU A 239 21.71 -0.80 -14.15
C LEU A 239 23.21 -0.85 -13.83
N SER A 240 23.82 -2.03 -14.01
CA SER A 240 25.28 -2.12 -14.10
C SER A 240 25.81 -1.50 -15.40
N ASP A 241 27.11 -1.19 -15.44
CA ASP A 241 27.75 -0.59 -16.62
C ASP A 241 27.60 -1.45 -17.88
N TYR A 242 27.72 -2.79 -17.76
CA TYR A 242 27.59 -3.72 -18.89
C TYR A 242 26.19 -3.71 -19.51
N PHE A 243 25.15 -3.83 -18.68
CA PHE A 243 23.76 -3.86 -19.15
C PHE A 243 23.28 -2.49 -19.64
N GLY A 244 23.86 -1.40 -19.13
CA GLY A 244 23.60 -0.07 -19.65
C GLY A 244 23.94 0.08 -21.13
N THR A 245 24.95 -0.65 -21.64
CA THR A 245 25.27 -0.66 -23.08
C THR A 245 24.18 -1.35 -23.90
N GLU A 246 23.71 -2.53 -23.49
CA GLU A 246 22.63 -3.23 -24.21
C GLU A 246 21.32 -2.41 -24.24
N VAL A 247 21.02 -1.73 -23.14
CA VAL A 247 19.85 -0.83 -23.05
C VAL A 247 20.04 0.43 -23.89
N PHE A 248 21.27 0.94 -24.03
CA PHE A 248 21.58 2.06 -24.92
C PHE A 248 21.41 1.68 -26.39
N ASP A 249 21.91 0.52 -26.80
CA ASP A 249 21.72 0.02 -28.16
C ASP A 249 20.22 -0.16 -28.49
N TRP A 250 19.45 -0.68 -27.53
CA TRP A 250 18.00 -0.77 -27.67
C TRP A 250 17.31 0.60 -27.74
N TYR A 251 17.77 1.58 -26.97
CA TYR A 251 17.25 2.96 -27.05
C TYR A 251 17.49 3.58 -28.42
N GLU A 252 18.69 3.43 -28.99
CA GLU A 252 19.02 3.92 -30.33
C GLU A 252 18.20 3.20 -31.42
N GLU A 253 17.96 1.89 -31.27
CA GLU A 253 17.08 1.12 -32.15
C GLU A 253 15.64 1.67 -32.15
N LEU A 254 15.07 1.92 -30.96
CA LEU A 254 13.71 2.46 -30.82
C LEU A 254 13.54 3.86 -31.42
N HIS A 255 14.60 4.67 -31.44
CA HIS A 255 14.55 6.08 -31.86
C HIS A 255 15.19 6.32 -33.23
N ALA A 256 15.62 5.28 -33.93
CA ALA A 256 16.14 5.42 -35.28
C ALA A 256 15.01 5.87 -36.23
N ASP A 257 15.31 6.82 -37.14
CA ASP A 257 14.34 7.36 -38.10
C ASP A 257 13.69 6.28 -39.02
N THR A 258 14.31 5.10 -39.10
CA THR A 258 13.86 3.98 -39.92
C THR A 258 13.22 2.85 -39.13
N ALA A 259 13.10 2.98 -37.80
CA ALA A 259 12.56 1.93 -36.96
C ALA A 259 11.03 1.97 -36.93
N ASP A 260 10.44 0.78 -37.03
CA ASP A 260 9.07 0.57 -36.58
C ASP A 260 9.12 0.46 -35.05
N ALA A 261 8.78 1.55 -34.36
CA ALA A 261 8.91 1.65 -32.91
C ALA A 261 8.12 0.54 -32.19
N GLU A 262 6.96 0.15 -32.71
CA GLU A 262 6.13 -0.93 -32.15
C GLU A 262 6.82 -2.30 -32.28
N ALA A 263 7.50 -2.54 -33.41
CA ALA A 263 8.26 -3.78 -33.62
C ALA A 263 9.54 -3.89 -32.78
N ALA A 264 10.09 -2.74 -32.35
CA ALA A 264 11.28 -2.67 -31.50
C ALA A 264 10.96 -2.71 -30.00
N GLU A 265 9.69 -2.61 -29.61
CA GLU A 265 9.24 -2.81 -28.24
C GLU A 265 9.38 -4.26 -27.80
N ARG A 266 9.62 -4.44 -26.50
CA ARG A 266 9.91 -5.75 -25.92
C ARG A 266 8.86 -6.12 -24.89
N SER A 267 8.73 -7.42 -24.65
CA SER A 267 7.98 -7.93 -23.50
C SER A 267 8.94 -8.27 -22.37
N GLY A 268 8.43 -8.30 -21.15
CA GLY A 268 9.23 -8.67 -19.99
C GLY A 268 8.41 -9.26 -18.84
N THR A 269 9.11 -9.75 -17.83
CA THR A 269 8.49 -10.26 -16.61
C THR A 269 9.31 -9.84 -15.40
N LEU A 270 8.67 -9.13 -14.47
CA LEU A 270 9.21 -8.86 -13.15
C LEU A 270 8.73 -9.94 -12.18
N THR A 271 9.65 -10.72 -11.64
CA THR A 271 9.35 -11.81 -10.70
C THR A 271 9.90 -11.48 -9.32
N LEU A 272 9.07 -11.59 -8.29
CA LEU A 272 9.49 -11.64 -6.89
C LEU A 272 9.75 -13.08 -6.49
N LEU A 273 10.87 -13.30 -5.83
CA LEU A 273 11.43 -14.62 -5.52
C LEU A 273 11.44 -14.87 -4.01
N ALA A 274 11.36 -16.13 -3.63
CA ALA A 274 11.54 -16.56 -2.25
C ALA A 274 12.99 -16.38 -1.79
N ALA A 275 13.24 -16.67 -0.51
CA ALA A 275 14.59 -16.59 0.08
C ALA A 275 15.64 -17.47 -0.63
N ASP A 276 15.21 -18.50 -1.38
CA ASP A 276 16.06 -19.38 -2.18
C ASP A 276 16.46 -18.79 -3.55
N GLN A 277 15.99 -17.57 -3.88
CA GLN A 277 16.21 -16.86 -5.14
C GLN A 277 15.85 -17.66 -6.41
N THR A 278 15.01 -18.69 -6.27
CA THR A 278 14.65 -19.60 -7.37
C THR A 278 13.17 -19.88 -7.40
N THR A 279 12.53 -19.97 -6.23
CA THR A 279 11.09 -20.18 -6.14
C THR A 279 10.36 -18.85 -6.41
N PRO A 280 9.58 -18.75 -7.49
CA PRO A 280 8.75 -17.58 -7.77
C PRO A 280 7.61 -17.46 -6.75
N LEU A 281 7.43 -16.26 -6.20
CA LEU A 281 6.33 -15.89 -5.32
C LEU A 281 5.22 -15.15 -6.06
N PHE A 282 5.59 -14.26 -6.99
CA PHE A 282 4.67 -13.44 -7.78
C PHE A 282 5.36 -12.91 -9.03
N GLY A 283 4.60 -12.74 -10.11
CA GLY A 283 5.09 -12.18 -11.37
C GLY A 283 4.19 -11.06 -11.88
N ILE A 284 4.82 -10.07 -12.51
CA ILE A 284 4.18 -9.05 -13.32
C ILE A 284 4.65 -9.25 -14.75
N ALA A 285 3.73 -9.58 -15.65
CA ALA A 285 4.01 -9.57 -17.08
C ALA A 285 3.87 -8.15 -17.62
N LEU A 286 4.87 -7.72 -18.39
CA LEU A 286 4.98 -6.41 -19.00
C LEU A 286 4.95 -6.59 -20.53
N THR A 287 4.11 -5.83 -21.22
CA THR A 287 4.01 -5.84 -22.68
C THR A 287 4.20 -4.42 -23.21
N HIS A 288 4.75 -4.32 -24.43
CA HIS A 288 5.05 -3.02 -25.05
C HIS A 288 5.93 -2.17 -24.14
N LEU A 289 7.03 -2.77 -23.69
CA LEU A 289 8.06 -2.09 -22.90
C LEU A 289 8.98 -1.37 -23.89
N GLY A 290 9.24 -0.09 -23.65
CA GLY A 290 10.23 0.68 -24.41
C GLY A 290 11.06 1.60 -23.52
N VAL A 291 12.30 1.87 -23.94
CA VAL A 291 13.21 2.80 -23.25
C VAL A 291 12.91 4.21 -23.72
N TYR A 292 12.67 5.17 -22.83
CA TYR A 292 12.49 6.58 -23.22
C TYR A 292 13.57 7.50 -22.68
N ARG A 293 14.43 7.01 -21.78
CA ARG A 293 15.50 7.81 -21.18
C ARG A 293 16.62 6.95 -20.66
N ILE A 294 17.86 7.40 -20.85
CA ILE A 294 19.05 6.88 -20.18
C ILE A 294 19.79 8.06 -19.53
N ALA A 295 20.26 7.86 -18.30
CA ALA A 295 21.00 8.85 -17.53
C ALA A 295 22.18 8.19 -16.82
N HIS A 296 23.33 8.85 -16.86
CA HIS A 296 24.51 8.46 -16.06
C HIS A 296 24.51 9.24 -14.74
N ALA A 297 24.79 8.56 -13.64
CA ALA A 297 25.03 9.23 -12.36
C ALA A 297 26.27 10.13 -12.49
N LYS A 298 26.14 11.41 -12.13
CA LYS A 298 27.23 12.39 -12.24
C LYS A 298 28.38 12.05 -11.27
N GLU A 299 28.05 11.48 -10.12
CA GLU A 299 28.96 10.83 -9.16
C GLU A 299 28.12 9.79 -8.38
N PRO A 300 28.39 8.47 -8.50
CA PRO A 300 27.62 7.48 -7.75
C PRO A 300 27.90 7.65 -6.26
N ARG A 301 26.85 7.84 -5.44
CA ARG A 301 27.03 7.75 -3.98
C ARG A 301 27.34 6.30 -3.61
N ALA A 302 28.04 6.09 -2.50
CA ALA A 302 28.50 4.77 -2.07
C ALA A 302 27.36 3.76 -1.82
N ASP A 303 26.13 4.25 -1.68
CA ASP A 303 24.87 3.54 -1.44
C ASP A 303 23.96 3.44 -2.68
N GLU A 304 24.33 4.03 -3.82
CA GLU A 304 23.56 3.90 -5.07
C GLU A 304 23.98 2.63 -5.84
N SER A 305 23.06 1.67 -5.90
CA SER A 305 23.21 0.50 -6.76
C SER A 305 22.90 0.85 -8.21
N GLY A 306 23.94 0.91 -9.04
CA GLY A 306 23.84 1.14 -10.49
C GLY A 306 24.28 2.56 -10.90
N LYS A 307 25.29 2.66 -11.76
CA LYS A 307 25.83 3.94 -12.24
C LYS A 307 25.00 4.54 -13.39
N ILE A 308 24.13 3.72 -13.97
CA ILE A 308 23.28 4.07 -15.11
C ILE A 308 21.83 3.87 -14.65
N SER A 309 21.00 4.89 -14.92
CA SER A 309 19.56 4.84 -14.70
C SER A 309 18.86 4.88 -16.06
N ALA A 310 17.90 3.99 -16.26
CA ALA A 310 17.10 3.95 -17.48
C ALA A 310 15.61 4.02 -17.14
N GLY A 311 14.88 4.87 -17.86
CA GLY A 311 13.43 5.04 -17.77
C GLY A 311 12.73 4.25 -18.88
N PHE A 312 11.72 3.47 -18.49
CA PHE A 312 10.93 2.64 -19.38
C PHE A 312 9.45 2.98 -19.28
N TYR A 313 8.76 3.03 -20.41
CA TYR A 313 7.30 3.04 -20.45
C TYR A 313 6.79 1.61 -20.64
N VAL A 314 5.58 1.35 -20.16
CA VAL A 314 4.88 0.07 -20.27
C VAL A 314 3.48 0.38 -20.78
N GLU A 315 2.96 -0.35 -21.77
CA GLU A 315 1.58 -0.16 -22.22
C GLU A 315 0.62 -1.25 -21.74
N GLY A 316 1.14 -2.41 -21.33
CA GLY A 316 0.32 -3.45 -20.72
C GLY A 316 1.00 -4.11 -19.53
N LEU A 317 0.18 -4.34 -18.50
CA LEU A 317 0.62 -4.95 -17.26
C LEU A 317 -0.43 -5.94 -16.78
N SER A 318 0.01 -7.16 -16.45
CA SER A 318 -0.86 -8.17 -15.85
C SER A 318 -0.15 -8.96 -14.75
N PHE A 319 -0.93 -9.44 -13.80
CA PHE A 319 -0.42 -10.25 -12.71
C PHE A 319 -0.42 -11.72 -13.08
N VAL A 320 0.73 -12.35 -12.95
CA VAL A 320 0.91 -13.78 -13.15
C VAL A 320 0.53 -14.46 -11.84
N THR A 321 -0.63 -15.12 -11.82
CA THR A 321 -1.15 -15.81 -10.64
C THR A 321 -0.94 -17.33 -10.76
N GLY A 322 -0.25 -17.92 -9.78
CA GLY A 322 0.17 -19.32 -9.77
C GLY A 322 1.66 -19.48 -9.44
N LYS A 323 2.15 -20.71 -9.28
CA LYS A 323 3.58 -20.95 -9.58
C LYS A 323 3.69 -20.71 -11.10
N PRO A 324 4.45 -19.70 -11.57
CA PRO A 324 4.74 -19.61 -12.99
C PRO A 324 5.39 -20.89 -13.51
#